data_AF-A0A4Q3RP83-F1
#
_entry.id   AF-A0A4Q3RP83-F1
#
_cell.length_a   1.000
_cell.length_b   1.000
_cell.length_c   1.000
_cell.angle_alpha   90.00
_cell.angle_beta   90.00
_cell.angle_gamma   90.00
#
_symmetry.space_group_name_H-M   'P 1'
#
loop_
_entity.id
_entity.type
_entity.pdbx_description
1 polymer ?
#
loop_
_entity_poly.entity_id
_entity_poly.type
_entity_poly.pdbx_seq_one_letter_code
_entity_poly.pdbx_strand_id
1 'polypeptide(L)'
;YLPLLQKAISGAPASNSSDLTIAYTWLGKYSINMVKPANTKKNKTLKHMNPNNSMLTKNVLDEFLQHQQTVSALLVKAQKAELNRKTIPIEFMRFLKMKTGETCEFVVVHQERHIGQAQRVKAKLPKGTDAILVV
;
A
#
# COMPACT_ATOMS: atom_id res chain seq x y z
N TYR A 1 -0.01 5.28 -5.30
CA TYR A 1 -0.62 5.59 -3.98
C TYR A 1 0.06 6.75 -3.26
N LEU A 2 1.39 6.73 -3.07
CA LEU A 2 2.10 7.64 -2.17
C LEU A 2 1.92 9.14 -2.47
N PRO A 3 2.05 9.63 -3.72
CA PRO A 3 1.89 11.05 -4.01
C PRO A 3 0.48 11.56 -3.66
N LEU A 4 -0.54 10.76 -3.97
CA LEU A 4 -1.93 11.09 -3.65
C LEU A 4 -2.22 11.02 -2.15
N LEU A 5 -1.66 10.05 -1.44
CA LEU A 5 -1.78 9.93 0.01
C LEU A 5 -1.10 11.11 0.71
N GLN A 6 0.10 11.48 0.26
CA GLN A 6 0.81 12.66 0.76
C GLN A 6 0.01 13.94 0.53
N LYS A 7 -0.55 14.13 -0.67
CA LYS A 7 -1.40 15.28 -0.99
C LYS A 7 -2.66 15.31 -0.12
N ALA A 8 -3.29 14.17 0.11
CA ALA A 8 -4.50 14.06 0.91
C ALA A 8 -4.23 14.43 2.38
N ILE A 9 -3.18 13.87 2.98
CA ILE A 9 -2.81 14.12 4.38
C ILE A 9 -2.31 15.56 4.56
N SER A 10 -1.43 16.06 3.68
CA SER A 10 -0.85 17.41 3.84
C SER A 10 -1.88 18.52 3.62
N GLY A 11 -2.91 18.26 2.81
CA GLY A 11 -4.01 19.20 2.58
C GLY A 11 -5.24 18.91 3.44
N ALA A 12 -5.19 17.98 4.39
CA ALA A 12 -6.32 17.70 5.27
C ALA A 12 -6.39 18.77 6.36
N PRO A 13 -7.60 19.22 6.75
CA PRO A 13 -7.73 20.01 7.96
C PRO A 13 -7.31 19.18 9.17
N ALA A 14 -6.91 19.86 10.25
CA ALA A 14 -6.69 19.20 11.51
C ALA A 14 -7.96 18.46 11.96
N SER A 15 -7.80 17.28 12.57
CA SER A 15 -8.93 16.61 13.20
C SER A 15 -9.35 17.40 14.43
N ASN A 16 -10.64 17.72 14.52
CA ASN A 16 -11.24 18.30 15.73
C ASN A 16 -11.53 17.24 16.81
N SER A 17 -11.37 15.96 16.46
CA SER A 17 -11.55 14.83 17.36
C SER A 17 -10.20 14.21 17.69
N SER A 18 -10.01 13.87 18.96
CA SER A 18 -8.90 13.02 19.41
C SER A 18 -9.07 11.55 18.99
N ASP A 19 -10.25 11.19 18.46
CA ASP A 19 -10.54 9.84 18.00
C ASP A 19 -10.07 9.62 16.54
N LEU A 20 -9.27 8.57 16.35
CA LEU A 20 -8.72 8.13 15.06
C LEU A 20 -9.63 7.12 14.35
N THR A 21 -10.91 7.04 14.71
CA THR A 21 -11.88 6.14 14.09
C THR A 21 -11.93 6.32 12.57
N ILE A 22 -11.70 5.22 11.85
CA ILE A 22 -11.88 5.13 10.40
C ILE A 22 -13.33 4.71 10.13
N ALA A 23 -14.09 5.59 9.49
CA ALA A 23 -15.45 5.33 9.08
C ALA A 23 -15.46 4.59 7.73
N TYR A 24 -15.32 3.27 7.77
CA TYR A 24 -15.24 2.44 6.57
C TYR A 24 -16.48 2.54 5.67
N THR A 25 -16.23 2.68 4.38
CA THR A 25 -17.18 2.44 3.31
C THR A 25 -17.23 0.95 3.00
N TRP A 26 -18.34 0.48 2.41
CA TRP A 26 -18.44 -0.92 1.97
C TRP A 26 -17.32 -1.29 0.99
N LEU A 27 -17.05 -0.41 0.02
CA LEU A 27 -16.03 -0.63 -1.00
C LEU A 27 -14.62 -0.62 -0.40
N GLY A 28 -14.30 0.32 0.48
CA GLY A 28 -12.99 0.37 1.13
C GLY A 28 -12.73 -0.84 2.02
N LYS A 29 -13.72 -1.25 2.84
CA LYS A 29 -13.65 -2.48 3.64
C LYS A 29 -13.42 -3.72 2.78
N TYR A 30 -14.15 -3.82 1.66
CA TYR A 30 -13.97 -4.90 0.69
C TYR A 30 -12.56 -4.91 0.11
N SER A 31 -12.06 -3.76 -0.37
CA SER A 31 -10.72 -3.62 -0.94
C SER A 31 -9.61 -4.00 0.04
N ILE A 32 -9.71 -3.58 1.31
CA ILE A 32 -8.74 -3.94 2.36
C ILE A 32 -8.77 -5.44 2.60
N ASN A 33 -9.96 -6.05 2.74
CA ASN A 33 -10.09 -7.49 2.95
C ASN A 33 -9.55 -8.34 1.78
N MET A 34 -9.58 -7.82 0.56
CA MET A 34 -8.97 -8.48 -0.60
C MET A 34 -7.43 -8.57 -0.50
N VAL A 35 -6.79 -7.59 0.13
CA VAL A 35 -5.34 -7.49 0.22
C VAL A 35 -4.77 -7.96 1.55
N LYS A 36 -5.61 -8.28 2.54
CA LYS A 36 -5.17 -8.85 3.83
C LYS A 36 -4.27 -10.08 3.65
N PRO A 37 -3.15 -10.20 4.40
CA PRO A 37 -2.28 -11.39 4.36
C PRO A 37 -3.01 -12.71 4.60
N ALA A 38 -4.03 -12.71 5.46
CA ALA A 38 -4.88 -13.88 5.76
C ALA A 38 -5.71 -14.36 4.54
N ASN A 39 -5.95 -13.49 3.55
CA ASN A 39 -6.68 -13.87 2.35
C ASN A 39 -5.74 -14.56 1.35
N THR A 40 -5.81 -15.88 1.26
CA THR A 40 -4.94 -16.68 0.39
C THR A 40 -5.40 -16.74 -1.07
N LYS A 41 -6.54 -16.13 -1.42
CA LYS A 41 -7.04 -16.10 -2.80
C LYS A 41 -6.03 -15.38 -3.72
N LYS A 42 -5.75 -15.99 -4.87
CA LYS A 42 -4.89 -15.38 -5.90
C LYS A 42 -5.69 -14.34 -6.67
N ASN A 43 -5.13 -13.15 -6.81
CA ASN A 43 -5.68 -12.07 -7.62
C ASN A 43 -4.86 -11.96 -8.90
N LYS A 44 -5.53 -11.83 -10.05
CA LYS A 44 -4.84 -11.60 -11.33
C LYS A 44 -4.32 -10.17 -11.35
N THR A 45 -3.02 -10.00 -11.60
CA THR A 45 -2.42 -8.67 -11.78
C THR A 45 -3.04 -7.99 -12.99
N LEU A 46 -3.35 -6.69 -12.86
CA LEU A 46 -3.87 -5.89 -13.97
C LEU A 46 -2.82 -5.81 -15.08
N LYS A 47 -3.25 -5.92 -16.35
CA LYS A 47 -2.33 -6.00 -17.49
C LYS A 47 -1.31 -4.85 -17.53
N HIS A 48 -1.75 -3.64 -17.20
CA HIS A 48 -0.92 -2.42 -17.21
C HIS A 48 -0.04 -2.24 -15.95
N MET A 49 -0.15 -3.14 -14.98
CA MET A 49 0.63 -3.19 -13.75
C MET A 49 1.43 -4.50 -13.64
N ASN A 50 1.52 -5.27 -14.73
CA ASN A 50 2.24 -6.53 -14.74
C ASN A 50 3.75 -6.24 -14.82
N PRO A 51 4.54 -6.58 -13.79
CA PRO A 51 5.98 -6.29 -13.80
C PRO A 51 6.79 -7.27 -14.65
N ASN A 52 6.18 -8.28 -15.27
CA ASN A 52 6.88 -9.28 -16.06
C ASN A 52 7.75 -8.63 -17.18
N ASN A 53 9.01 -9.03 -17.25
CA ASN A 53 10.09 -8.46 -18.07
C ASN A 53 10.63 -7.10 -17.58
N SER A 54 10.40 -6.73 -16.32
CA SER A 54 11.04 -5.55 -15.73
C SER A 54 12.51 -5.85 -15.44
N MET A 55 13.40 -4.95 -15.86
CA MET A 55 14.80 -5.00 -15.42
C MET A 55 14.91 -4.35 -14.05
N LEU A 56 15.27 -5.14 -13.03
CA LEU A 56 15.48 -4.64 -11.68
C LEU A 56 16.96 -4.64 -11.33
N THR A 57 17.37 -3.62 -10.60
CA THR A 57 18.71 -3.54 -9.99
C THR A 57 18.56 -3.57 -8.48
N LYS A 58 19.67 -3.73 -7.74
CA LYS A 58 19.64 -3.70 -6.26
C LYS A 58 19.06 -2.38 -5.70
N ASN A 59 19.11 -1.30 -6.48
CA ASN A 59 18.56 0.02 -6.11
C ASN A 59 17.06 -0.01 -5.80
N VAL A 60 16.31 -1.02 -6.30
CA VAL A 60 14.89 -1.19 -5.95
C VAL A 60 14.67 -1.37 -4.44
N LEU A 61 15.67 -1.90 -3.72
CA LEU A 61 15.62 -2.03 -2.27
C LEU A 61 15.76 -0.67 -1.58
N ASP A 62 16.65 0.20 -2.08
CA ASP A 62 16.81 1.55 -1.54
C ASP A 62 15.55 2.38 -1.78
N GLU A 63 14.99 2.30 -2.99
CA GLU A 63 13.70 2.94 -3.32
C GLU A 63 12.58 2.42 -2.41
N PHE A 64 12.50 1.10 -2.19
CA PHE A 64 11.54 0.50 -1.28
C PHE A 64 11.70 1.03 0.15
N LEU A 65 12.93 1.12 0.67
CA LEU A 65 13.21 1.65 2.01
C LEU A 65 12.82 3.12 2.14
N GLN A 66 13.12 3.95 1.15
CA GLN A 66 12.70 5.36 1.10
C GLN A 66 11.16 5.48 1.10
N HIS A 67 10.48 4.61 0.35
CA HIS A 67 9.02 4.54 0.38
C HIS A 67 8.48 4.13 1.76
N GLN A 68 9.11 3.18 2.45
CA GLN A 68 8.71 2.81 3.83
C GLN A 68 8.86 3.96 4.81
N GLN A 69 9.96 4.71 4.74
CA GLN A 69 10.17 5.91 5.56
C GLN A 69 9.10 6.96 5.28
N THR A 70 8.77 7.17 4.00
CA THR A 70 7.71 8.09 3.58
C THR A 70 6.34 7.67 4.13
N VAL A 71 5.97 6.39 4.02
CA VAL A 71 4.73 5.85 4.60
C VAL A 71 4.70 6.09 6.10
N SER A 72 5.78 5.79 6.81
CA SER A 72 5.88 5.98 8.26
C SER A 72 5.64 7.44 8.65
N ALA A 73 6.31 8.38 7.99
CA ALA A 73 6.13 9.81 8.23
C ALA A 73 4.70 10.29 7.91
N LEU A 74 4.08 9.74 6.87
CA LEU A 74 2.68 10.04 6.52
C LEU A 74 1.72 9.51 7.57
N LEU A 75 1.92 8.30 8.10
CA LEU A 75 1.08 7.74 9.17
C LEU A 75 1.16 8.57 10.45
N VAL A 76 2.35 9.09 10.79
CA VAL A 76 2.50 10.03 11.93
C VAL A 76 1.69 11.31 11.70
N LYS A 77 1.77 11.90 10.50
CA LYS A 77 0.98 13.09 10.16
C LYS A 77 -0.52 12.82 10.13
N ALA A 78 -0.92 11.63 9.66
CA ALA A 78 -2.32 11.21 9.58
C ALA A 78 -3.02 11.21 10.95
N GLN A 79 -2.30 10.98 12.04
CA GLN A 79 -2.84 11.04 13.41
C GLN A 79 -3.43 12.41 13.78
N LYS A 80 -3.05 13.47 13.07
CA LYS A 80 -3.56 14.83 13.31
C LYS A 80 -4.48 15.33 12.19
N ALA A 81 -4.67 14.53 11.15
CA ALA A 81 -5.45 14.89 9.98
C ALA A 81 -6.88 14.35 10.08
N GLU A 82 -7.84 15.05 9.46
CA GLU A 82 -9.16 14.47 9.24
C GLU A 82 -9.04 13.29 8.25
N LEU A 83 -9.47 12.09 8.68
CA LEU A 83 -9.28 10.84 7.94
C LEU A 83 -10.47 10.42 7.05
N ASN A 84 -11.68 10.97 7.27
CA ASN A 84 -12.93 10.43 6.77
C ASN A 84 -13.66 11.30 5.73
N ARG A 85 -13.25 12.56 5.56
CA ARG A 85 -13.87 13.57 4.70
C ARG A 85 -13.40 13.47 3.26
N LYS A 86 -12.08 13.34 3.04
CA LYS A 86 -11.50 13.26 1.70
C LYS A 86 -11.37 11.82 1.23
N THR A 87 -11.73 11.58 -0.03
CA THR A 87 -11.46 10.32 -0.72
C THR A 87 -10.30 10.46 -1.69
N ILE A 88 -9.51 9.40 -1.80
CA ILE A 88 -8.30 9.29 -2.61
C ILE A 88 -8.60 8.29 -3.72
N PRO A 89 -8.44 8.67 -5.00
CA PRO A 89 -8.51 7.72 -6.09
C PRO A 89 -7.31 6.78 -6.03
N ILE A 90 -7.56 5.50 -6.24
CA ILE A 90 -6.53 4.46 -6.19
C ILE A 90 -6.02 4.24 -7.63
N GLU A 91 -4.79 4.69 -7.92
CA GLU A 91 -4.30 4.94 -9.31
C GLU A 91 -4.43 3.77 -10.30
N PHE A 92 -4.23 2.53 -9.87
CA PHE A 92 -4.33 1.33 -10.73
C PHE A 92 -5.78 0.82 -10.85
N MET A 93 -6.73 1.39 -10.11
CA MET A 93 -8.16 1.13 -10.21
C MET A 93 -8.93 2.45 -10.31
N ARG A 94 -9.09 2.96 -11.55
CA ARG A 94 -9.69 4.28 -11.87
C ARG A 94 -11.01 4.61 -11.16
N PHE A 95 -11.81 3.61 -10.80
CA PHE A 95 -13.11 3.79 -10.14
C PHE A 95 -13.08 3.61 -8.62
N LEU A 96 -11.98 3.10 -8.07
CA LEU A 96 -11.85 2.92 -6.63
C LEU A 96 -11.42 4.24 -5.99
N LYS A 97 -12.29 4.74 -5.10
CA LYS A 97 -12.01 5.86 -4.22
C LYS A 97 -12.18 5.40 -2.78
N MET A 98 -11.21 5.70 -1.94
CA MET A 98 -11.20 5.29 -0.53
C MET A 98 -10.95 6.51 0.34
N LYS A 99 -11.51 6.56 1.55
CA LYS A 99 -11.21 7.63 2.50
C LYS A 99 -9.72 7.62 2.85
N THR A 100 -9.21 8.74 3.37
CA THR A 100 -7.79 8.86 3.72
C THR A 100 -7.37 7.80 4.74
N GLY A 101 -8.17 7.57 5.78
CA GLY A 101 -7.93 6.51 6.77
C GLY A 101 -7.94 5.11 6.15
N GLU A 102 -8.96 4.79 5.34
CA GLU A 102 -9.03 3.51 4.62
C GLU A 102 -7.83 3.31 3.69
N THR A 103 -7.36 4.37 3.03
CA THR A 103 -6.19 4.32 2.14
C THR A 103 -4.91 4.06 2.93
N CYS A 104 -4.77 4.64 4.13
CA CYS A 104 -3.64 4.36 5.01
C CYS A 104 -3.57 2.87 5.37
N GLU A 105 -4.68 2.29 5.85
CA GLU A 105 -4.74 0.86 6.17
C GLU A 105 -4.48 0.00 4.94
N PHE A 106 -5.14 0.33 3.82
CA PHE A 106 -4.97 -0.40 2.57
C PHE A 106 -3.49 -0.47 2.15
N VAL A 107 -2.76 0.65 2.20
CA VAL A 107 -1.34 0.69 1.81
C VAL A 107 -0.50 -0.20 2.71
N VAL A 108 -0.69 -0.14 4.04
CA VAL A 108 0.06 -0.96 5.00
C VAL A 108 -0.22 -2.45 4.76
N VAL A 109 -1.50 -2.83 4.74
CA VAL A 109 -1.93 -4.22 4.59
C VAL A 109 -1.51 -4.80 3.22
N HIS A 110 -1.58 -4.00 2.16
CA HIS A 110 -1.13 -4.38 0.83
C HIS A 110 0.39 -4.64 0.79
N GLN A 111 1.19 -3.79 1.43
CA GLN A 111 2.64 -3.99 1.53
C GLN A 111 2.98 -5.22 2.36
N GLU A 112 2.33 -5.43 3.50
CA GLU A 112 2.50 -6.65 4.32
C GLU A 112 2.26 -7.92 3.51
N ARG A 113 1.21 -7.94 2.69
CA ARG A 113 0.94 -9.06 1.78
C ARG A 113 2.10 -9.29 0.81
N HIS A 114 2.65 -8.24 0.22
CA HIS A 114 3.77 -8.34 -0.71
C HIS A 114 5.06 -8.80 -0.05
N ILE A 115 5.36 -8.34 1.17
CA ILE A 115 6.49 -8.85 1.96
C ILE A 115 6.31 -10.35 2.22
N GLY A 116 5.12 -10.79 2.63
CA GLY A 116 4.84 -12.20 2.80
C GLY A 116 4.97 -13.02 1.50
N GLN A 117 4.60 -12.45 0.34
CA GLN A 117 4.83 -13.06 -0.96
C GLN A 117 6.34 -13.20 -1.26
N ALA A 118 7.12 -12.14 -1.07
CA ALA A 118 8.57 -12.14 -1.27
C ALA A 118 9.28 -13.16 -0.37
N GLN A 119 8.90 -13.23 0.91
CA GLN A 119 9.44 -14.21 1.86
C GLN A 119 9.14 -15.65 1.43
N ARG A 120 7.93 -15.93 0.94
CA ARG A 120 7.58 -17.27 0.42
C ARG A 120 8.36 -17.64 -0.83
N VAL A 121 8.66 -16.68 -1.70
CA VAL A 121 9.52 -16.91 -2.87
C VAL A 121 10.94 -17.19 -2.41
N LYS A 122 11.50 -16.35 -1.52
CA LYS A 122 12.83 -16.52 -0.94
C LYS A 122 13.02 -17.90 -0.29
N ALA A 123 12.02 -18.38 0.45
CA ALA A 123 12.06 -19.68 1.11
C ALA A 123 12.10 -20.87 0.13
N LYS A 124 11.71 -20.67 -1.13
CA LYS A 124 11.75 -21.69 -2.19
C LYS A 124 13.04 -21.65 -3.03
N LEU A 125 13.87 -20.62 -2.88
CA LEU A 125 15.11 -20.50 -3.61
C LEU A 125 16.19 -21.43 -3.01
N PRO A 126 17.07 -22.02 -3.83
CA PRO A 126 18.22 -22.77 -3.32
C PRO A 126 19.11 -21.89 -2.43
N LYS A 127 19.74 -22.49 -1.40
CA LYS A 127 20.72 -21.78 -0.57
C LYS A 127 21.91 -21.39 -1.45
N GLY A 128 22.32 -20.12 -1.41
CA GLY A 128 23.48 -19.60 -2.14
C GLY A 128 23.19 -19.03 -3.53
N THR A 129 21.92 -18.97 -3.97
CA THR A 129 21.55 -18.23 -5.19
C THR A 129 21.54 -16.73 -4.90
N ASP A 130 22.48 -15.98 -5.48
CA ASP A 130 22.32 -14.53 -5.60
C ASP A 130 21.07 -14.27 -6.43
N ALA A 131 20.12 -13.52 -5.85
CA ALA A 131 18.85 -13.23 -6.49
C ALA A 131 19.11 -12.45 -7.78
N ILE A 132 19.07 -13.13 -8.93
CA ILE A 132 18.98 -12.48 -10.22
C ILE A 132 17.61 -11.79 -10.24
N LEU A 133 17.64 -10.46 -10.18
CA LEU A 133 16.49 -9.57 -10.10
C LEU A 133 15.85 -9.41 -11.49
N VAL A 134 15.21 -10.47 -11.97
CA VAL A 134 14.31 -10.42 -13.14
C VAL A 134 12.92 -10.83 -12.66
N VAL A 135 11.93 -9.96 -12.87
CA VAL A 135 10.52 -10.20 -12.55
C VAL A 135 9.73 -10.41 -13.83
#